data_AF-A0A2D6YU82-F1
#
_entry.id   AF-A0A2D6YU82-F1
#
_cell.length_a   1.000
_cell.length_b   1.000
_cell.length_c   1.000
_cell.angle_alpha   90.00
_cell.angle_beta   90.00
_cell.angle_gamma   90.00
#
_symmetry.space_group_name_H-M   'P 1'
#
loop_
_entity.id
_entity.type
_entity.pdbx_description
1 polymer ?
#
loop_
_entity_poly.entity_id
_entity_poly.type
_entity_poly.pdbx_seq_one_letter_code
_entity_poly.pdbx_strand_id
1 'polypeptide(L)'
;MNMAPLVALSECRREWPAQRRLLARNLYPLRTTMGRTLTKNVRESLDAGFRPVRLCVVGADGRLGSSIVRHAASQGCEVTRPIGRGEEPDATRERRFDVLVDASTVDGVHRACKIAEAHEMPILECVTGLDEAAKSALKALESKIPVLIASNTSLGIATVRTLLGAMSNALDDWSVSISETHHSGKVDRPSGTARSIVSDLRAAGRAVDGSHVVSHREGDAVGTHEIVFANDDERVVVRHEALNRSVFAIGAIRAAKWLAVGRAAGRYVIADTLDRSDPPAGVSD
;
A
#
# COMPACT_ATOMS: atom_id res chain seq x y z
N MET A 1 5.34 9.81 46.30
CA MET A 1 4.02 10.15 45.71
C MET A 1 4.31 10.67 44.31
N ASN A 2 3.84 10.12 43.20
CA ASN A 2 2.80 9.16 42.92
C ASN A 2 3.26 8.34 41.71
N MET A 3 3.24 7.02 41.82
CA MET A 3 3.52 6.07 40.75
C MET A 3 2.20 5.43 40.33
N ALA A 4 2.04 5.34 39.01
CA ALA A 4 1.16 4.44 38.25
C ALA A 4 -0.30 4.91 37.97
N PRO A 5 -1.00 4.34 36.95
CA PRO A 5 -0.55 3.21 36.14
C PRO A 5 -0.84 3.21 34.62
N LEU A 6 0.07 2.55 33.92
CA LEU A 6 -0.12 1.56 32.84
C LEU A 6 -1.42 0.72 32.94
N VAL A 7 -2.58 1.32 32.67
CA VAL A 7 -3.85 0.60 32.43
C VAL A 7 -4.52 1.21 31.21
N ALA A 8 -4.18 0.72 30.02
CA ALA A 8 -4.94 1.04 28.79
C ALA A 8 -4.95 -0.12 27.78
N LEU A 9 -4.03 -1.09 27.90
CA LEU A 9 -3.96 -2.24 26.99
C LEU A 9 -4.62 -3.52 27.54
N SER A 10 -4.92 -3.58 28.84
CA SER A 10 -5.64 -4.71 29.45
C SER A 10 -7.17 -4.55 29.37
N GLU A 11 -7.68 -3.34 29.22
CA GLU A 11 -9.12 -3.07 29.12
C GLU A 11 -9.70 -3.39 27.74
N CYS A 12 -8.92 -3.17 26.67
CA CYS A 12 -9.33 -3.52 25.31
C CYS A 12 -9.53 -5.05 25.11
N ARG A 13 -8.83 -5.89 25.89
CA ARG A 13 -9.07 -7.35 25.92
C ARG A 13 -10.29 -7.77 26.75
N ARG A 14 -10.74 -6.93 27.70
CA ARG A 14 -11.92 -7.20 28.54
C ARG A 14 -13.24 -6.73 27.93
N GLU A 15 -13.21 -5.81 26.97
CA GLU A 15 -14.40 -5.36 26.25
C GLU A 15 -14.79 -6.29 25.08
N TRP A 16 -13.85 -7.06 24.53
CA TRP A 16 -14.11 -8.01 23.44
C TRP A 16 -15.17 -9.09 23.78
N PRO A 17 -15.17 -9.70 25.00
CA PRO A 17 -16.27 -10.58 25.43
C PRO A 17 -17.62 -9.88 25.62
N ALA A 18 -17.63 -8.58 25.93
CA ALA A 18 -18.87 -7.80 26.12
C ALA A 18 -19.52 -7.45 24.77
N GLN A 19 -18.72 -7.12 23.76
CA GLN A 19 -19.17 -6.89 22.39
C GLN A 19 -19.70 -8.16 21.71
N ARG A 20 -19.18 -9.35 22.06
CA ARG A 20 -19.77 -10.65 21.66
C ARG A 20 -21.23 -10.79 22.12
N ARG A 21 -21.60 -10.31 23.31
CA ARG A 21 -22.98 -10.39 23.81
C ARG A 21 -23.92 -9.42 23.10
N LEU A 22 -23.43 -8.25 22.68
CA LEU A 22 -24.21 -7.26 21.93
C LEU A 22 -24.48 -7.70 20.48
N LEU A 23 -23.48 -8.29 19.81
CA LEU A 23 -23.68 -8.89 18.48
C LEU A 23 -24.55 -10.15 18.54
N ALA A 24 -24.42 -10.97 19.58
CA ALA A 24 -25.23 -12.18 19.75
C ALA A 24 -26.69 -11.92 20.17
N ARG A 25 -26.98 -10.83 20.91
CA ARG A 25 -28.36 -10.51 21.36
C ARG A 25 -29.24 -9.87 20.30
N ASN A 26 -28.66 -9.28 19.24
CA ASN A 26 -29.43 -8.66 18.15
C ASN A 26 -29.57 -9.56 16.90
N LEU A 27 -29.13 -10.82 16.98
CA LEU A 27 -29.27 -11.79 15.89
C LEU A 27 -30.55 -12.63 16.06
N TYR A 28 -31.69 -12.04 15.72
CA TYR A 28 -32.80 -12.81 15.13
C TYR A 28 -32.86 -12.41 13.66
N PRO A 29 -32.56 -13.33 12.72
CA PRO A 29 -33.27 -14.60 12.59
C PRO A 29 -32.32 -15.80 12.42
N LEU A 30 -31.83 -16.35 13.52
CA LEU A 30 -31.07 -17.63 13.56
C LEU A 30 -31.90 -18.86 13.12
N ARG A 31 -33.19 -18.69 12.86
CA ARG A 31 -34.12 -19.75 12.40
C ARG A 31 -34.31 -19.79 10.88
N THR A 32 -33.83 -18.79 10.13
CA THR A 32 -33.86 -18.83 8.67
C THR A 32 -32.65 -19.57 8.13
N THR A 33 -32.78 -20.21 6.96
CA THR A 33 -31.65 -20.84 6.25
C THR A 33 -30.52 -19.83 6.06
N MET A 34 -30.85 -18.58 5.70
CA MET A 34 -29.90 -17.49 5.53
C MET A 34 -29.17 -17.11 6.83
N GLY A 35 -29.90 -17.03 7.96
CA GLY A 35 -29.31 -16.78 9.28
C GLY A 35 -28.41 -17.92 9.77
N ARG A 36 -28.73 -19.17 9.46
CA ARG A 36 -27.87 -20.33 9.75
C ARG A 36 -26.61 -20.31 8.90
N THR A 37 -26.70 -19.98 7.62
CA THR A 37 -25.53 -19.84 6.73
C THR A 37 -24.64 -18.68 7.15
N LEU A 38 -25.20 -17.50 7.48
CA LEU A 38 -24.45 -16.38 8.03
C LEU A 38 -23.73 -16.75 9.33
N THR A 39 -24.42 -17.44 10.24
CA THR A 39 -23.83 -17.86 11.52
C THR A 39 -22.77 -18.93 11.34
N LYS A 40 -22.96 -19.85 10.38
CA LYS A 40 -21.98 -20.87 10.00
C LYS A 40 -20.74 -20.22 9.40
N ASN A 41 -20.89 -19.32 8.43
CA ASN A 41 -19.77 -18.62 7.79
C ASN A 41 -19.02 -17.72 8.78
N VAL A 42 -19.73 -17.04 9.67
CA VAL A 42 -19.11 -16.24 10.74
C VAL A 42 -18.42 -17.15 11.75
N ARG A 43 -19.01 -18.29 12.14
CA ARG A 43 -18.35 -19.27 13.00
C ARG A 43 -17.12 -19.88 12.34
N GLU A 44 -17.22 -20.33 11.10
CA GLU A 44 -16.10 -20.88 10.32
C GLU A 44 -14.99 -19.84 10.14
N SER A 45 -15.33 -18.56 9.92
CA SER A 45 -14.35 -17.46 9.87
C SER A 45 -13.72 -17.16 11.23
N LEU A 46 -14.47 -17.32 12.32
CA LEU A 46 -13.97 -17.17 13.70
C LEU A 46 -13.13 -18.38 14.14
N ASP A 47 -13.50 -19.59 13.70
CA ASP A 47 -12.85 -20.87 14.02
C ASP A 47 -11.61 -21.09 13.15
N ALA A 48 -11.56 -20.54 11.93
CA ALA A 48 -10.36 -20.49 11.09
C ALA A 48 -9.24 -19.62 11.68
N GLY A 49 -9.55 -18.82 12.70
CA GLY A 49 -8.62 -17.90 13.34
C GLY A 49 -8.20 -16.77 12.41
N PHE A 50 -8.55 -15.53 12.74
CA PHE A 50 -7.95 -14.38 12.06
C PHE A 50 -6.46 -14.34 12.42
N ARG A 51 -5.62 -14.99 11.62
CA ARG A 51 -4.17 -14.86 11.76
C ARG A 51 -3.77 -13.52 11.13
N PRO A 52 -3.16 -12.60 11.90
CA PRO A 52 -2.69 -11.35 11.32
C PRO A 52 -1.62 -11.66 10.26
N VAL A 53 -1.61 -10.88 9.17
CA VAL A 53 -0.54 -10.98 8.17
C VAL A 53 0.76 -10.50 8.82
N ARG A 54 1.80 -11.33 8.80
CA ARG A 54 3.07 -11.04 9.44
C ARG A 54 4.00 -10.33 8.47
N LEU A 55 4.53 -9.20 8.88
CA LEU A 55 5.36 -8.34 8.05
C LEU A 55 6.81 -8.36 8.53
N CYS A 56 7.73 -8.50 7.59
CA CYS A 56 9.12 -8.07 7.74
C CYS A 56 9.25 -6.66 7.16
N VAL A 57 9.69 -5.67 7.94
CA VAL A 57 9.82 -4.28 7.48
C VAL A 57 11.28 -3.89 7.49
N VAL A 58 11.87 -3.70 6.31
CA VAL A 58 13.23 -3.19 6.14
C VAL A 58 13.18 -1.66 6.12
N GLY A 59 14.04 -1.01 6.91
CA GLY A 59 13.96 0.44 7.14
C GLY A 59 12.88 0.82 8.17
N ALA A 60 12.66 -0.03 9.18
CA ALA A 60 11.59 0.11 10.18
C ALA A 60 11.70 1.38 11.06
N ASP A 61 12.90 1.96 11.16
CA ASP A 61 13.21 3.22 11.83
C ASP A 61 13.03 4.47 10.91
N GLY A 62 12.87 4.26 9.60
CA GLY A 62 12.64 5.31 8.62
C GLY A 62 11.26 5.95 8.71
N ARG A 63 11.02 7.00 7.90
CA ARG A 63 9.74 7.74 7.90
C ARG A 63 8.54 6.86 7.53
N LEU A 64 8.65 6.08 6.45
CA LEU A 64 7.61 5.16 6.01
C LEU A 64 7.57 3.91 6.89
N GLY A 65 8.72 3.26 7.14
CA GLY A 65 8.81 2.04 7.95
C GLY A 65 8.25 2.22 9.37
N SER A 66 8.61 3.28 10.08
CA SER A 66 8.07 3.54 11.43
C SER A 66 6.56 3.79 11.41
N SER A 67 6.05 4.39 10.34
CA SER A 67 4.61 4.58 10.14
C SER A 67 3.90 3.25 9.85
N ILE A 68 4.50 2.35 9.07
CA ILE A 68 3.98 0.99 8.85
C ILE A 68 3.91 0.24 10.19
N VAL A 69 5.01 0.25 10.96
CA VAL A 69 5.06 -0.38 12.29
C VAL A 69 3.96 0.14 13.21
N ARG A 70 3.73 1.47 13.22
CA ARG A 70 2.68 2.10 14.03
C ARG A 70 1.26 1.68 13.64
N HIS A 71 0.99 1.51 12.34
CA HIS A 71 -0.37 1.27 11.85
C HIS A 71 -0.69 -0.21 11.57
N ALA A 72 0.31 -1.11 11.55
CA ALA A 72 0.11 -2.52 11.18
C ALA A 72 -0.99 -3.21 12.01
N ALA A 73 -0.95 -3.08 13.33
CA ALA A 73 -1.87 -3.77 14.23
C ALA A 73 -3.35 -3.37 13.99
N SER A 74 -3.62 -2.08 13.78
CA SER A 74 -4.99 -1.60 13.51
C SER A 74 -5.50 -2.01 12.12
N GLN A 75 -4.62 -2.45 11.23
CA GLN A 75 -4.94 -2.93 9.88
C GLN A 75 -5.00 -4.47 9.78
N GLY A 76 -4.84 -5.17 10.92
CA GLY A 76 -4.87 -6.63 10.98
C GLY A 76 -3.56 -7.29 10.55
N CYS A 77 -2.44 -6.59 10.71
CA CYS A 77 -1.09 -7.10 10.46
C CYS A 77 -0.25 -7.08 11.74
N GLU A 78 0.76 -7.94 11.82
CA GLU A 78 1.75 -7.98 12.88
C GLU A 78 3.14 -7.76 12.28
N VAL A 79 3.91 -6.77 12.76
CA VAL A 79 5.32 -6.64 12.35
C VAL A 79 6.16 -7.57 13.21
N THR A 80 6.53 -8.73 12.65
CA THR A 80 7.31 -9.75 13.37
C THR A 80 8.81 -9.53 13.25
N ARG A 81 9.25 -8.82 12.21
CA ARG A 81 10.66 -8.50 11.94
C ARG A 81 10.83 -7.04 11.48
N PRO A 82 10.89 -6.06 12.40
CA PRO A 82 11.38 -4.73 12.06
C PRO A 82 12.91 -4.79 11.93
N ILE A 83 13.46 -4.27 10.82
CA ILE A 83 14.91 -4.18 10.58
C ILE A 83 15.25 -2.70 10.39
N GLY A 84 16.01 -2.15 11.34
CA GLY A 84 16.48 -0.77 11.31
C GLY A 84 17.72 -0.57 10.44
N ARG A 85 18.18 0.68 10.34
CA ARG A 85 19.41 1.02 9.63
C ARG A 85 20.61 0.36 10.29
N GLY A 86 21.45 -0.31 9.50
CA GLY A 86 22.69 -0.93 9.98
C GLY A 86 22.50 -2.25 10.72
N GLU A 87 21.26 -2.70 10.95
CA GLU A 87 21.00 -4.03 11.51
C GLU A 87 21.17 -5.09 10.43
N GLU A 88 21.96 -6.12 10.71
CA GLU A 88 22.01 -7.30 9.85
C GLU A 88 20.84 -8.24 10.23
N PRO A 89 20.14 -8.79 9.23
CA PRO A 89 19.08 -9.75 9.50
C PRO A 89 19.69 -10.98 10.16
N ASP A 90 19.28 -11.23 11.40
CA ASP A 90 19.61 -12.46 12.10
C ASP A 90 19.06 -13.66 11.30
N ALA A 91 19.97 -14.40 10.65
CA ALA A 91 19.65 -15.59 9.86
C ALA A 91 19.08 -16.73 10.72
N THR A 92 19.19 -16.62 12.06
CA THR A 92 18.79 -17.65 13.01
C THR A 92 17.45 -17.39 13.69
N ARG A 93 16.78 -16.25 13.44
CA ARG A 93 15.51 -15.92 14.10
C ARG A 93 14.28 -16.55 13.43
N GLU A 94 13.73 -17.52 14.16
CA GLU A 94 12.56 -18.39 13.92
C GLU A 94 11.21 -17.73 13.56
N ARG A 95 11.09 -16.38 13.55
CA ARG A 95 9.79 -15.75 13.29
C ARG A 95 9.51 -15.65 11.80
N ARG A 96 8.69 -16.58 11.32
CA ARG A 96 8.08 -16.55 9.98
C ARG A 96 7.34 -15.23 9.75
N PHE A 97 7.53 -14.63 8.58
CA PHE A 97 6.74 -13.53 8.05
C PHE A 97 6.11 -13.98 6.73
N ASP A 98 5.05 -13.29 6.30
CA ASP A 98 4.29 -13.63 5.10
C ASP A 98 4.67 -12.71 3.93
N VAL A 99 5.08 -11.47 4.21
CA VAL A 99 5.53 -10.49 3.19
C VAL A 99 6.66 -9.62 3.75
N LEU A 100 7.66 -9.33 2.90
CA LEU A 100 8.68 -8.32 3.16
C LEU A 100 8.24 -6.98 2.57
N VAL A 101 8.31 -5.90 3.36
CA VAL A 101 8.11 -4.53 2.91
C VAL A 101 9.43 -3.79 3.03
N ASP A 102 9.98 -3.37 1.90
CA ASP A 102 11.16 -2.51 1.85
C ASP A 102 10.74 -1.04 1.82
N ALA A 103 11.06 -0.34 2.91
CA ALA A 103 10.86 1.09 3.08
C ALA A 103 12.18 1.79 3.45
N SER A 104 13.31 1.23 3.01
CA SER A 104 14.66 1.65 3.38
C SER A 104 15.25 2.72 2.44
N THR A 105 16.47 2.52 1.96
CA THR A 105 17.20 3.38 1.02
C THR A 105 17.61 2.55 -0.18
N VAL A 106 18.12 3.17 -1.25
CA VAL A 106 18.60 2.44 -2.44
C VAL A 106 19.63 1.37 -2.06
N ASP A 107 20.58 1.68 -1.16
CA ASP A 107 21.55 0.72 -0.63
C ASP A 107 20.91 -0.46 0.12
N GLY A 108 19.74 -0.25 0.73
CA GLY A 108 19.00 -1.26 1.49
C GLY A 108 18.23 -2.26 0.62
N VAL A 109 17.97 -1.93 -0.65
CA VAL A 109 17.21 -2.79 -1.58
C VAL A 109 17.88 -4.14 -1.78
N HIS A 110 19.21 -4.16 -1.94
CA HIS A 110 19.94 -5.41 -2.08
C HIS A 110 19.80 -6.32 -0.85
N ARG A 111 19.71 -5.73 0.34
CA ARG A 111 19.48 -6.48 1.58
C ARG A 111 18.05 -7.02 1.61
N ALA A 112 17.05 -6.21 1.27
CA ALA A 112 15.66 -6.66 1.18
C ALA A 112 15.49 -7.81 0.18
N CYS A 113 16.11 -7.70 -1.00
CA CYS A 113 16.12 -8.74 -2.03
C CYS A 113 16.67 -10.07 -1.50
N LYS A 114 17.83 -10.05 -0.82
CA LYS A 114 18.45 -11.24 -0.25
C LYS A 114 17.56 -11.91 0.80
N ILE A 115 16.90 -11.13 1.66
CA ILE A 115 15.99 -11.65 2.69
C ILE A 115 14.77 -12.29 2.02
N ALA A 116 14.17 -11.61 1.05
CA ALA A 116 13.00 -12.10 0.33
C ALA A 116 13.30 -13.42 -0.40
N GLU A 117 14.46 -13.50 -1.07
CA GLU A 117 14.92 -14.71 -1.76
C GLU A 117 15.19 -15.87 -0.81
N ALA A 118 15.94 -15.63 0.28
CA ALA A 118 16.30 -16.68 1.23
C ALA A 118 15.09 -17.29 1.97
N HIS A 119 14.02 -16.52 2.10
CA HIS A 119 12.77 -16.96 2.73
C HIS A 119 11.69 -17.38 1.74
N GLU A 120 11.93 -17.21 0.42
CA GLU A 120 10.93 -17.43 -0.64
C GLU A 120 9.62 -16.67 -0.40
N MET A 121 9.74 -15.43 0.11
CA MET A 121 8.58 -14.60 0.47
C MET A 121 8.39 -13.43 -0.48
N PRO A 122 7.14 -13.02 -0.78
CA PRO A 122 6.85 -11.82 -1.55
C PRO A 122 7.53 -10.56 -1.01
N ILE A 123 7.88 -9.66 -1.93
CA ILE A 123 8.47 -8.35 -1.61
C ILE A 123 7.58 -7.20 -2.13
N LEU A 124 7.34 -6.22 -1.25
CA LEU A 124 6.81 -4.91 -1.57
C LEU A 124 7.95 -3.88 -1.49
N GLU A 125 8.39 -3.40 -2.64
CA GLU A 125 9.44 -2.38 -2.78
C GLU A 125 8.82 -0.97 -2.81
N CYS A 126 9.16 -0.13 -1.83
CA CYS A 126 8.66 1.25 -1.72
C CYS A 126 9.74 2.32 -1.95
N VAL A 127 11.01 1.95 -2.14
CA VAL A 127 12.12 2.88 -2.35
C VAL A 127 11.95 3.60 -3.69
N THR A 128 12.09 4.91 -3.63
CA THR A 128 12.05 5.79 -4.81
C THR A 128 13.46 6.00 -5.36
N GLY A 129 13.59 6.20 -6.68
CA GLY A 129 14.88 6.55 -7.28
C GLY A 129 15.86 5.36 -7.34
N LEU A 130 15.33 4.15 -7.54
CA LEU A 130 16.12 2.93 -7.73
C LEU A 130 17.15 3.11 -8.85
N ASP A 131 18.39 2.75 -8.57
CA ASP A 131 19.45 2.64 -9.57
C ASP A 131 19.31 1.35 -10.39
N GLU A 132 20.16 1.18 -11.41
CA GLU A 132 20.12 0.00 -12.27
C GLU A 132 20.49 -1.29 -11.53
N ALA A 133 21.33 -1.22 -10.51
CA ALA A 133 21.72 -2.37 -9.70
C ALA A 133 20.53 -2.89 -8.87
N ALA A 134 19.80 -1.99 -8.21
CA ALA A 134 18.60 -2.29 -7.45
C ALA A 134 17.47 -2.82 -8.35
N LYS A 135 17.25 -2.20 -9.52
CA LYS A 135 16.27 -2.69 -10.51
C LYS A 135 16.61 -4.09 -11.00
N SER A 136 17.89 -4.36 -11.29
CA SER A 136 18.35 -5.68 -11.73
C SER A 136 18.15 -6.74 -10.64
N ALA A 137 18.45 -6.41 -9.39
CA ALA A 137 18.24 -7.30 -8.24
C ALA A 137 16.75 -7.67 -8.07
N LEU A 138 15.84 -6.68 -8.12
CA LEU A 138 14.40 -6.92 -8.05
C LEU A 138 13.91 -7.76 -9.23
N LYS A 139 14.38 -7.45 -10.45
CA LYS A 139 14.01 -8.19 -11.66
C LYS A 139 14.41 -9.66 -11.60
N ALA A 140 15.54 -9.99 -10.99
CA ALA A 140 15.96 -11.39 -10.81
C ALA A 140 14.97 -12.19 -9.93
N LEU A 141 14.30 -11.53 -8.98
CA LEU A 141 13.32 -12.15 -8.08
C LEU A 141 11.98 -12.41 -8.74
N GLU A 142 11.61 -11.66 -9.78
CA GLU A 142 10.31 -11.77 -10.46
C GLU A 142 10.04 -13.19 -11.01
N SER A 143 11.08 -13.96 -11.31
CA SER A 143 10.95 -15.36 -11.77
C SER A 143 10.71 -16.38 -10.64
N LYS A 144 10.90 -15.97 -9.38
CA LYS A 144 10.89 -16.85 -8.20
C LYS A 144 9.78 -16.52 -7.22
N ILE A 145 9.52 -15.23 -7.01
CA ILE A 145 8.58 -14.72 -6.01
C ILE A 145 7.76 -13.54 -6.56
N PRO A 146 6.64 -13.19 -5.92
CA PRO A 146 5.92 -11.96 -6.24
C PRO A 146 6.71 -10.71 -5.84
N VAL A 147 6.87 -9.78 -6.77
CA VAL A 147 7.61 -8.53 -6.58
C VAL A 147 6.70 -7.35 -6.92
N LEU A 148 6.21 -6.64 -5.90
CA LEU A 148 5.42 -5.41 -6.11
C LEU A 148 6.33 -4.19 -5.97
N ILE A 149 6.39 -3.35 -7.00
CA ILE A 149 7.17 -2.11 -6.96
C ILE A 149 6.23 -0.90 -6.96
N ALA A 150 6.31 -0.07 -5.92
CA ALA A 150 5.45 1.09 -5.74
C ALA A 150 6.17 2.25 -5.04
N SER A 151 6.68 3.21 -5.82
CA SER A 151 7.25 4.47 -5.30
C SER A 151 6.21 5.37 -4.62
N ASN A 152 4.91 5.10 -4.83
CA ASN A 152 3.81 5.71 -4.12
C ASN A 152 2.74 4.64 -3.87
N THR A 153 2.48 4.35 -2.59
CA THR A 153 1.54 3.32 -2.15
C THR A 153 0.13 3.85 -1.87
N SER A 154 -0.13 5.15 -2.08
CA SER A 154 -1.49 5.69 -1.93
C SER A 154 -2.44 5.02 -2.92
N LEU A 155 -3.52 4.44 -2.41
CA LEU A 155 -4.56 3.81 -3.24
C LEU A 155 -5.37 4.85 -4.01
N GLY A 156 -5.54 6.04 -3.43
CA GLY A 156 -6.26 7.14 -4.07
C GLY A 156 -5.56 7.59 -5.33
N ILE A 157 -4.24 7.83 -5.26
CA ILE A 157 -3.47 8.22 -6.44
C ILE A 157 -3.34 7.06 -7.44
N ALA A 158 -3.21 5.80 -6.96
CA ALA A 158 -3.23 4.64 -7.83
C ALA A 158 -4.55 4.55 -8.62
N THR A 159 -5.67 4.86 -7.98
CA THR A 159 -7.00 4.91 -8.62
C THR A 159 -7.06 6.01 -9.67
N VAL A 160 -6.67 7.24 -9.31
CA VAL A 160 -6.60 8.36 -10.26
C VAL A 160 -5.79 7.99 -11.49
N ARG A 161 -4.57 7.47 -11.29
CA ARG A 161 -3.67 7.07 -12.38
C ARG A 161 -4.27 6.01 -13.30
N THR A 162 -5.00 5.04 -12.74
CA THR A 162 -5.68 4.00 -13.52
C THR A 162 -6.82 4.59 -14.38
N LEU A 163 -7.51 5.62 -13.88
CA LEU A 163 -8.59 6.29 -14.61
C LEU A 163 -8.09 7.21 -15.73
N LEU A 164 -6.87 7.71 -15.65
CA LEU A 164 -6.32 8.67 -16.63
C LEU A 164 -6.33 8.13 -18.06
N GLY A 165 -6.14 6.83 -18.27
CA GLY A 165 -6.19 6.23 -19.60
C GLY A 165 -7.59 6.32 -20.23
N ALA A 166 -8.61 5.92 -19.47
CA ALA A 166 -10.00 5.98 -19.92
C ALA A 166 -10.46 7.43 -20.15
N MET A 167 -10.11 8.34 -19.23
CA MET A 167 -10.41 9.78 -19.39
C MET A 167 -9.68 10.38 -20.60
N SER A 168 -8.42 9.98 -20.81
CA SER A 168 -7.64 10.45 -21.94
C SER A 168 -8.27 10.04 -23.28
N ASN A 169 -8.78 8.80 -23.36
CA ASN A 169 -9.45 8.29 -24.54
C ASN A 169 -10.83 8.93 -24.77
N ALA A 170 -11.59 9.21 -23.70
CA ALA A 170 -12.95 9.75 -23.82
C ALA A 170 -12.98 11.27 -24.11
N LEU A 171 -11.93 12.00 -23.75
CA LEU A 171 -11.85 13.47 -23.86
C LEU A 171 -10.71 13.89 -24.82
N ASP A 172 -10.43 13.10 -25.84
CA ASP A 172 -9.20 13.14 -26.66
C ASP A 172 -8.88 14.50 -27.29
N ASP A 173 -9.89 15.30 -27.60
CA ASP A 173 -9.82 16.67 -28.12
C ASP A 173 -9.66 17.75 -27.04
N TRP A 174 -9.77 17.40 -25.75
CA TRP A 174 -9.68 18.35 -24.64
C TRP A 174 -8.22 18.66 -24.29
N SER A 175 -7.98 19.91 -23.90
CA SER A 175 -6.70 20.32 -23.32
C SER A 175 -6.48 19.67 -21.96
N VAL A 176 -5.21 19.40 -21.60
CA VAL A 176 -4.83 18.80 -20.32
C VAL A 176 -3.84 19.70 -19.61
N SER A 177 -4.13 20.07 -18.36
CA SER A 177 -3.20 20.76 -17.47
C SER A 177 -3.04 20.02 -16.16
N ILE A 178 -1.85 20.12 -15.56
CA ILE A 178 -1.49 19.41 -14.34
C ILE A 178 -0.95 20.44 -13.34
N SER A 179 -1.45 20.40 -12.11
CA SER A 179 -0.86 21.14 -11.01
C SER A 179 -0.59 20.23 -9.81
N GLU A 180 0.45 20.58 -9.04
CA GLU A 180 0.75 19.93 -7.79
C GLU A 180 1.11 20.92 -6.69
N THR A 181 0.78 20.58 -5.45
CA THR A 181 1.18 21.35 -4.26
C THR A 181 1.83 20.43 -3.25
N HIS A 182 3.00 20.83 -2.74
CA HIS A 182 3.69 20.13 -1.66
C HIS A 182 4.29 21.14 -0.69
N HIS A 183 4.75 20.68 0.46
CA HIS A 183 5.42 21.52 1.45
C HIS A 183 6.65 22.27 0.90
N SER A 184 7.00 23.38 1.55
CA SER A 184 8.09 24.29 1.15
C SER A 184 9.45 23.59 0.96
N GLY A 185 9.76 22.63 1.82
CA GLY A 185 11.04 21.88 1.78
C GLY A 185 11.16 20.79 0.71
N LYS A 186 10.17 20.59 -0.18
CA LYS A 186 10.24 19.55 -1.22
C LYS A 186 11.07 20.02 -2.41
N VAL A 187 12.24 19.40 -2.60
CA VAL A 187 13.27 19.81 -3.58
C VAL A 187 12.90 19.43 -5.02
N ASP A 188 12.38 18.23 -5.24
CA ASP A 188 12.07 17.72 -6.58
C ASP A 188 10.90 18.50 -7.21
N ARG A 189 11.09 19.00 -8.43
CA ARG A 189 10.07 19.64 -9.28
C ARG A 189 10.18 19.11 -10.71
N PRO A 190 9.08 18.64 -11.34
CA PRO A 190 7.83 18.17 -10.72
C PRO A 190 8.06 16.96 -9.79
N SER A 191 7.12 16.65 -8.89
CA SER A 191 7.26 15.49 -8.01
C SER A 191 7.29 14.16 -8.77
N GLY A 192 7.81 13.11 -8.12
CA GLY A 192 7.75 11.75 -8.66
C GLY A 192 6.35 11.32 -9.10
N THR A 193 5.31 11.62 -8.31
CA THR A 193 3.91 11.33 -8.66
C THR A 193 3.46 12.11 -9.90
N ALA A 194 3.80 13.40 -10.00
CA ALA A 194 3.45 14.20 -11.17
C ALA A 194 4.16 13.70 -12.44
N ARG A 195 5.41 13.25 -12.34
CA ARG A 195 6.11 12.58 -13.46
C ARG A 195 5.43 11.30 -13.88
N SER A 196 4.94 10.50 -12.93
CA SER A 196 4.14 9.31 -13.24
C SER A 196 2.82 9.68 -13.94
N ILE A 197 2.11 10.71 -13.48
CA ILE A 197 0.89 11.21 -14.16
C ILE A 197 1.19 11.62 -15.60
N VAL A 198 2.25 12.40 -15.83
CA VAL A 198 2.68 12.79 -17.19
C VAL A 198 2.99 11.56 -18.05
N SER A 199 3.67 10.56 -17.48
CA SER A 199 3.97 9.31 -18.18
C SER A 199 2.71 8.53 -18.54
N ASP A 200 1.73 8.44 -17.64
CA ASP A 200 0.48 7.72 -17.87
C ASP A 200 -0.36 8.43 -18.96
N LEU A 201 -0.44 9.76 -18.92
CA LEU A 201 -1.13 10.56 -19.95
C LEU A 201 -0.47 10.43 -21.33
N ARG A 202 0.87 10.45 -21.38
CA ARG A 202 1.63 10.21 -22.62
C ARG A 202 1.37 8.82 -23.18
N ALA A 203 1.38 7.80 -22.33
CA ALA A 203 1.07 6.43 -22.73
C ALA A 203 -0.36 6.31 -23.29
N ALA A 204 -1.28 7.17 -22.84
CA ALA A 204 -2.63 7.29 -23.36
C ALA A 204 -2.77 8.22 -24.58
N GLY A 205 -1.66 8.62 -25.22
CA GLY A 205 -1.66 9.40 -26.46
C GLY A 205 -1.72 10.92 -26.28
N ARG A 206 -1.65 11.44 -25.04
CA ARG A 206 -1.65 12.89 -24.80
C ARG A 206 -0.29 13.51 -25.03
N ALA A 207 -0.28 14.65 -25.74
CA ALA A 207 0.91 15.47 -25.96
C ALA A 207 1.22 16.36 -24.74
N VAL A 208 1.51 15.74 -23.60
CA VAL A 208 1.90 16.44 -22.36
C VAL A 208 3.35 16.14 -22.00
N ASP A 209 4.01 17.04 -21.27
CA ASP A 209 5.36 16.83 -20.74
C ASP A 209 5.55 17.45 -19.34
N GLY A 210 6.77 17.39 -18.82
CA GLY A 210 7.08 17.96 -17.51
C GLY A 210 6.89 19.48 -17.42
N SER A 211 6.91 20.20 -18.54
CA SER A 211 6.66 21.65 -18.59
C SER A 211 5.17 22.00 -18.42
N HIS A 212 4.29 21.04 -18.64
CA HIS A 212 2.84 21.17 -18.42
C HIS A 212 2.44 21.01 -16.94
N VAL A 213 3.40 20.80 -16.04
CA VAL A 213 3.16 20.63 -14.60
C VAL A 213 3.49 21.91 -13.85
N VAL A 214 2.48 22.56 -13.30
CA VAL A 214 2.64 23.69 -12.40
C VAL A 214 2.92 23.17 -10.98
N SER A 215 4.06 23.54 -10.39
CA SER A 215 4.53 22.99 -9.11
C SER A 215 4.59 24.03 -7.99
N HIS A 216 3.62 23.98 -7.08
CA HIS A 216 3.50 24.84 -5.90
C HIS A 216 4.24 24.26 -4.69
N ARG A 217 4.89 25.13 -3.90
CA ARG A 217 5.62 24.77 -2.68
C ARG A 217 5.12 25.63 -1.52
N GLU A 218 4.14 25.12 -0.79
CA GLU A 218 3.29 25.89 0.12
C GLU A 218 3.22 25.21 1.49
N GLY A 219 3.56 25.96 2.54
CA GLY A 219 3.40 25.54 3.94
C GLY A 219 3.89 24.12 4.23
N ASP A 220 3.03 23.35 4.88
CA ASP A 220 3.21 21.97 5.32
C ASP A 220 2.42 20.95 4.48
N ALA A 221 1.93 21.35 3.30
CA ALA A 221 1.12 20.50 2.42
C ALA A 221 1.79 19.13 2.18
N VAL A 222 1.06 18.04 2.46
CA VAL A 222 1.60 16.69 2.29
C VAL A 222 1.78 16.36 0.81
N GLY A 223 0.77 16.69 0.00
CA GLY A 223 0.79 16.49 -1.44
C GLY A 223 -0.62 16.56 -2.03
N THR A 224 -0.78 17.44 -3.01
CA THR A 224 -1.98 17.55 -3.84
C THR A 224 -1.58 17.40 -5.30
N HIS A 225 -2.37 16.67 -6.07
CA HIS A 225 -2.24 16.53 -7.52
C HIS A 225 -3.59 16.78 -8.15
N GLU A 226 -3.64 17.72 -9.10
CA GLU A 226 -4.85 18.06 -9.83
C GLU A 226 -4.59 17.94 -11.33
N ILE A 227 -5.46 17.22 -12.01
CA ILE A 227 -5.45 17.04 -13.46
C ILE A 227 -6.75 17.64 -13.98
N VAL A 228 -6.64 18.59 -14.90
CA VAL A 228 -7.80 19.24 -15.51
C VAL A 228 -7.83 18.88 -16.99
N PHE A 229 -8.93 18.30 -17.42
CA PHE A 229 -9.31 18.20 -18.82
C PHE A 229 -10.29 19.34 -19.12
N ALA A 230 -10.07 20.13 -20.18
CA ALA A 230 -10.99 21.23 -20.52
C ALA A 230 -11.12 21.48 -22.04
N ASN A 231 -12.32 21.89 -22.45
CA ASN A 231 -12.61 22.53 -23.74
C ASN A 231 -13.23 23.93 -23.48
N ASP A 232 -13.84 24.54 -24.50
CA ASP A 232 -14.40 25.90 -24.39
C ASP A 232 -15.67 25.99 -23.52
N ASP A 233 -16.39 24.88 -23.36
CA ASP A 233 -17.71 24.85 -22.72
C ASP A 233 -17.67 24.30 -21.29
N GLU A 234 -16.77 23.35 -21.01
CA GLU A 234 -16.70 22.68 -19.73
C GLU A 234 -15.30 22.15 -19.37
N ARG A 235 -15.16 21.73 -18.11
CA ARG A 235 -13.93 21.11 -17.60
C ARG A 235 -14.23 20.00 -16.61
N VAL A 236 -13.40 18.96 -16.65
CA VAL A 236 -13.39 17.87 -15.68
C VAL A 236 -12.13 17.99 -14.84
N VAL A 237 -12.30 18.09 -13.52
CA VAL A 237 -11.19 18.23 -12.56
C VAL A 237 -11.07 16.95 -11.74
N VAL A 238 -9.90 16.32 -11.79
CA VAL A 238 -9.55 15.17 -10.96
C VAL A 238 -8.50 15.61 -9.95
N ARG A 239 -8.90 15.66 -8.68
CA ARG A 239 -8.03 16.09 -7.59
C ARG A 239 -7.80 14.96 -6.59
N HIS A 240 -6.54 14.66 -6.32
CA HIS A 240 -6.11 13.83 -5.20
C HIS A 240 -5.39 14.70 -4.18
N GLU A 241 -5.79 14.58 -2.92
CA GLU A 241 -5.17 15.30 -1.80
C GLU A 241 -4.82 14.32 -0.68
N ALA A 242 -3.54 14.28 -0.31
CA ALA A 242 -3.09 13.55 0.85
C ALA A 242 -3.24 14.43 2.10
N LEU A 243 -4.16 14.07 2.99
CA LEU A 243 -4.36 14.81 4.25
C LEU A 243 -3.32 14.44 5.32
N ASN A 244 -2.77 13.23 5.25
CA ASN A 244 -1.78 12.74 6.20
C ASN A 244 -0.80 11.78 5.52
N ARG A 245 0.48 11.82 5.91
CA ARG A 245 1.53 10.91 5.44
C ARG A 245 1.28 9.44 5.83
N SER A 246 0.40 9.16 6.79
CA SER A 246 -0.02 7.79 7.14
C SER A 246 -0.69 7.07 5.97
N VAL A 247 -1.25 7.78 4.98
CA VAL A 247 -1.89 7.17 3.80
C VAL A 247 -0.95 6.22 3.05
N PHE A 248 0.34 6.53 3.00
CA PHE A 248 1.34 5.68 2.34
C PHE A 248 1.62 4.40 3.15
N ALA A 249 1.63 4.49 4.47
CA ALA A 249 1.78 3.31 5.32
C ALA A 249 0.55 2.40 5.24
N ILE A 250 -0.66 2.97 5.28
CA ILE A 250 -1.92 2.23 5.13
C ILE A 250 -1.98 1.55 3.76
N GLY A 251 -1.60 2.26 2.70
CA GLY A 251 -1.50 1.72 1.36
C GLY A 251 -0.49 0.57 1.25
N ALA A 252 0.70 0.73 1.84
CA ALA A 252 1.72 -0.32 1.87
C ALA A 252 1.23 -1.57 2.63
N ILE A 253 0.55 -1.40 3.76
CA ILE A 253 -0.04 -2.51 4.52
C ILE A 253 -1.10 -3.23 3.69
N ARG A 254 -1.95 -2.49 2.96
CA ARG A 254 -2.95 -3.11 2.08
C ARG A 254 -2.30 -3.88 0.93
N ALA A 255 -1.28 -3.32 0.29
CA ALA A 255 -0.52 -4.00 -0.75
C ALA A 255 0.17 -5.27 -0.21
N ALA A 256 0.75 -5.21 0.99
CA ALA A 256 1.32 -6.38 1.65
C ALA A 256 0.26 -7.45 1.94
N LYS A 257 -0.93 -7.07 2.43
CA LYS A 257 -2.05 -8.02 2.60
C LYS A 257 -2.46 -8.65 1.27
N TRP A 258 -2.47 -7.89 0.19
CA TRP A 258 -2.81 -8.38 -1.15
C TRP A 258 -1.78 -9.39 -1.69
N LEU A 259 -0.49 -9.17 -1.40
CA LEU A 259 0.59 -10.14 -1.71
C LEU A 259 0.50 -11.42 -0.88
N ALA A 260 0.09 -11.31 0.39
CA ALA A 260 0.01 -12.43 1.32
C ALA A 260 -1.03 -13.50 0.96
N VAL A 261 -1.93 -13.23 0.00
CA VAL A 261 -2.98 -14.16 -0.45
C VAL A 261 -2.44 -15.25 -1.40
N GLY A 262 -1.14 -15.22 -1.75
CA GLY A 262 -0.51 -16.26 -2.57
C GLY A 262 -0.53 -15.95 -4.06
N ARG A 263 0.06 -14.80 -4.43
CA ARG A 263 0.23 -14.41 -5.84
C ARG A 263 1.30 -15.26 -6.51
N ALA A 264 1.17 -15.48 -7.82
CA ALA A 264 2.21 -16.15 -8.60
C ALA A 264 3.47 -15.28 -8.68
N ALA A 265 4.63 -15.90 -8.90
CA ALA A 265 5.86 -15.17 -9.16
C ALA A 265 5.66 -14.22 -10.35
N GLY A 266 6.18 -13.01 -10.22
CA GLY A 266 6.04 -11.99 -11.25
C GLY A 266 6.11 -10.57 -10.70
N ARG A 267 6.17 -9.63 -11.62
CA ARG A 267 6.15 -8.20 -11.31
C ARG A 267 4.72 -7.70 -11.15
N TYR A 268 4.48 -6.96 -10.09
CA TYR A 268 3.23 -6.28 -9.80
C TYR A 268 3.45 -4.79 -9.57
N VAL A 269 2.39 -4.02 -9.75
CA VAL A 269 2.32 -2.59 -9.48
C VAL A 269 1.20 -2.31 -8.47
N ILE A 270 1.19 -1.11 -7.89
CA ILE A 270 0.17 -0.74 -6.90
C ILE A 270 -1.26 -0.80 -7.47
N ALA A 271 -1.44 -0.58 -8.77
CA ALA A 271 -2.74 -0.66 -9.43
C ALA A 271 -3.36 -2.07 -9.36
N ASP A 272 -2.54 -3.13 -9.37
CA ASP A 272 -3.02 -4.51 -9.27
C ASP A 272 -3.72 -4.78 -7.92
N THR A 273 -3.42 -3.98 -6.90
CA THR A 273 -4.02 -4.08 -5.56
C THR A 273 -5.41 -3.43 -5.47
N LEU A 274 -5.83 -2.70 -6.51
CA LEU A 274 -7.15 -2.08 -6.58
C LEU A 274 -8.23 -3.10 -6.95
N ASP A 275 -7.85 -4.15 -7.68
CA ASP A 275 -8.76 -5.23 -8.01
C ASP A 275 -9.11 -6.02 -6.75
N ARG A 276 -10.41 -6.21 -6.54
CA ARG A 276 -10.98 -6.96 -5.40
C ARG A 276 -11.24 -8.41 -5.76
N SER A 277 -10.93 -8.83 -6.99
CA SER A 277 -10.99 -10.23 -7.39
C SER A 277 -9.95 -11.05 -6.61
N ASP A 278 -10.39 -12.18 -6.07
CA ASP A 278 -9.47 -13.19 -5.53
C ASP A 278 -8.51 -13.62 -6.65
N PRO A 279 -7.25 -14.03 -6.34
CA PRO A 279 -6.39 -14.60 -7.37
C PRO A 279 -7.17 -15.71 -8.10
N PRO A 280 -7.07 -15.80 -9.44
CA PRO A 280 -7.69 -16.91 -10.14
C PRO A 280 -7.18 -18.19 -9.47
N ALA A 281 -8.11 -18.99 -8.94
CA ALA A 281 -7.78 -20.32 -8.45
C ALA A 281 -7.02 -21.01 -9.57
N GLY A 282 -5.76 -21.40 -9.29
CA GLY A 282 -4.86 -21.91 -10.30
C GLY A 282 -5.58 -22.90 -11.21
N VAL A 283 -5.61 -22.60 -12.51
CA VAL A 283 -6.06 -23.57 -13.51
C VAL A 283 -5.04 -24.69 -13.43
N SER A 284 -5.48 -25.78 -12.81
CA SER A 284 -4.81 -27.08 -12.88
C SER A 284 -5.18 -27.63 -14.25
N ASP A 285 -4.20 -27.65 -15.14
CA ASP A 285 -4.15 -28.62 -16.23
C ASP A 285 -3.09 -29.68 -15.88
#